data_AF-A0A7S2R8P0-F1
#
_entry.id   AF-A0A7S2R8P0-F1
#
_cell.length_a   1.000
_cell.length_b   1.000
_cell.length_c   1.000
_cell.angle_alpha   90.00
_cell.angle_beta   90.00
_cell.angle_gamma   90.00
#
_symmetry.space_group_name_H-M   'P 1'
#
loop_
_entity.id
_entity.type
_entity.pdbx_description
1 polymer ?
#
loop_
_entity_poly.entity_id
_entity_poly.type
_entity_poly.pdbx_seq_one_letter_code
_entity_poly.pdbx_strand_id
1 'polypeptide(L)'
;FNVAWGPVVVAISHTLDATEDDNEVIEVCLSCMRSAVHLAAALNMGTERVTLVHALAKFTTLDSVKEMKPKHVECIKTMLKLATSEGNHLGESWEAVLQCVSRLAQLQLTAQGGASDDLFFAAPADGAGSASSASQPVRWATNGGVRGGGSSASDKGGSSGARLLGSNGSGGG
;
A
#
# COMPACT_ATOMS: atom_id res chain seq x y z
N PHE A 1 27.27 -9.84 -23.97
CA PHE A 1 26.39 -9.60 -22.81
C PHE A 1 25.80 -10.88 -22.22
N ASN A 2 25.27 -11.81 -23.04
CA ASN A 2 24.70 -13.13 -22.64
C ASN A 2 25.44 -13.95 -21.55
N VAL A 3 26.76 -13.83 -21.42
CA VAL A 3 27.55 -14.56 -20.41
C VAL A 3 27.96 -13.68 -19.22
N ALA A 4 28.02 -12.36 -19.42
CA ALA A 4 28.55 -11.42 -18.43
C ALA A 4 27.46 -10.84 -17.50
N TRP A 5 26.20 -10.81 -17.94
CA TRP A 5 25.11 -10.17 -17.20
C TRP A 5 24.85 -10.85 -15.84
N GLY A 6 24.94 -12.19 -15.76
CA GLY A 6 24.71 -12.93 -14.52
C GLY A 6 25.69 -12.55 -13.41
N PRO A 7 27.01 -12.70 -13.63
CA PRO A 7 28.02 -12.25 -12.66
C PRO A 7 27.91 -10.76 -12.32
N VAL A 8 27.56 -9.89 -13.29
CA VAL A 8 27.36 -8.45 -13.05
C VAL A 8 26.20 -8.21 -12.10
N VAL A 9 25.04 -8.84 -12.31
CA VAL A 9 23.87 -8.72 -11.42
C VAL A 9 24.23 -9.18 -10.02
N VAL A 10 24.91 -10.33 -9.88
CA VAL A 10 25.30 -10.87 -8.59
C VAL A 10 26.27 -9.96 -7.86
N ALA A 11 27.29 -9.45 -8.58
CA ALA A 11 28.27 -8.53 -8.00
C ALA A 11 27.60 -7.25 -7.52
N ILE A 12 26.79 -6.59 -8.35
CA ILE A 12 26.08 -5.36 -7.96
C ILE A 12 25.14 -5.63 -6.77
N SER A 13 24.42 -6.75 -6.80
CA SER A 13 23.50 -7.13 -5.73
C SER A 13 24.23 -7.31 -4.40
N HIS A 14 25.36 -8.04 -4.43
CA HIS A 14 26.18 -8.27 -3.25
C HIS A 14 26.80 -6.97 -2.73
N THR A 15 27.30 -6.11 -3.61
CA THR A 15 27.84 -4.81 -3.22
C THR A 15 26.78 -3.93 -2.57
N LEU A 16 25.57 -3.84 -3.14
CA LEU A 16 24.45 -3.08 -2.57
C LEU A 16 23.97 -3.62 -1.21
N ASP A 17 24.04 -4.94 -1.01
CA ASP A 17 23.73 -5.55 0.29
C ASP A 17 24.82 -5.27 1.33
N ALA A 18 26.10 -5.34 0.93
CA ALA A 18 27.23 -5.14 1.83
C ALA A 18 27.46 -3.68 2.22
N THR A 19 27.08 -2.73 1.37
CA THR A 19 27.22 -1.29 1.64
C THR A 19 25.95 -0.69 2.23
N GLU A 20 26.06 -0.04 3.39
CA GLU A 20 24.94 0.66 4.03
C GLU A 20 25.08 2.18 4.02
N ASP A 21 26.28 2.70 4.29
CA ASP A 21 26.51 4.13 4.53
C ASP A 21 27.36 4.82 3.44
N ASP A 22 27.71 4.11 2.37
CA ASP A 22 28.53 4.65 1.27
C ASP A 22 27.69 5.01 0.05
N ASN A 23 27.28 6.28 -0.01
CA ASN A 23 26.42 6.78 -1.08
C ASN A 23 27.10 6.75 -2.47
N GLU A 24 28.42 6.90 -2.55
CA GLU A 24 29.14 6.85 -3.83
C GLU A 24 29.06 5.45 -4.43
N VAL A 25 29.27 4.42 -3.61
CA VAL A 25 29.17 3.02 -4.06
C VAL A 25 27.75 2.67 -4.49
N ILE A 26 26.74 3.13 -3.75
CA ILE A 26 25.32 2.93 -4.09
C ILE A 26 25.01 3.57 -5.44
N GLU A 27 25.41 4.83 -5.66
CA GLU A 27 25.18 5.54 -6.92
C GLU A 27 25.85 4.86 -8.11
N VAL A 28 27.10 4.42 -7.95
CA VAL A 28 27.85 3.68 -8.99
C VAL A 28 27.14 2.37 -9.32
N CYS A 29 26.70 1.60 -8.31
CA CYS A 29 25.97 0.35 -8.49
C CYS A 29 24.65 0.57 -9.25
N LEU A 30 23.88 1.59 -8.86
CA LEU A 30 22.61 1.93 -9.51
C LEU A 30 22.81 2.45 -10.94
N SER A 31 23.89 3.22 -11.19
CA SER A 31 24.27 3.66 -12.54
C SER A 31 24.68 2.48 -13.43
N CYS A 32 25.43 1.53 -12.87
CA CYS A 32 25.82 0.30 -13.55
C CYS A 32 24.59 -0.54 -13.92
N MET A 33 23.67 -0.74 -12.98
CA MET A 33 22.43 -1.47 -13.20
C MET A 33 21.58 -0.81 -14.28
N ARG A 34 21.49 0.53 -14.28
CA ARG A 34 20.78 1.30 -15.31
C ARG A 34 21.38 1.06 -16.71
N SER A 35 22.70 1.13 -16.80
CA SER A 35 23.44 0.91 -18.05
C SER A 35 23.31 -0.54 -18.54
N ALA A 36 23.32 -1.51 -17.63
CA ALA A 36 23.13 -2.93 -17.96
C ALA A 36 21.72 -3.21 -18.49
N VAL A 37 20.68 -2.60 -17.90
CA VAL A 37 19.30 -2.69 -18.40
C VAL A 37 19.17 -2.06 -19.79
N HIS A 38 19.78 -0.88 -20.00
CA HIS A 38 19.78 -0.21 -21.30
C HIS A 38 20.44 -1.08 -22.38
N LEU A 39 21.59 -1.70 -22.08
CA LEU A 39 22.24 -2.65 -23.00
C LEU A 39 21.37 -3.87 -23.29
N ALA A 40 20.70 -4.44 -22.28
CA ALA A 40 19.79 -5.57 -22.47
C ALA A 40 18.59 -5.18 -23.35
N ALA A 41 18.03 -3.99 -23.16
CA ALA A 41 16.97 -3.44 -23.98
C ALA A 41 17.43 -3.20 -25.43
N ALA A 42 18.59 -2.57 -25.63
CA ALA A 42 19.16 -2.29 -26.95
C ALA A 42 19.50 -3.56 -27.75
N LEU A 43 19.93 -4.63 -27.06
CA LEU A 43 20.24 -5.93 -27.66
C LEU A 43 18.99 -6.83 -27.81
N ASN A 44 17.82 -6.33 -27.39
CA ASN A 44 16.54 -7.05 -27.40
C ASN A 44 16.57 -8.38 -26.60
N MET A 45 17.27 -8.35 -25.46
CA MET A 45 17.51 -9.47 -24.55
C MET A 45 16.49 -9.46 -23.40
N GLY A 46 15.34 -10.10 -23.62
CA GLY A 46 14.19 -10.04 -22.72
C GLY A 46 14.43 -10.65 -21.33
N THR A 47 14.99 -11.85 -21.27
CA THR A 47 15.23 -12.59 -20.01
C THR A 47 16.19 -11.85 -19.08
N GLU A 48 17.26 -11.30 -19.65
CA GLU A 48 18.29 -10.57 -18.94
C GLU A 48 17.74 -9.25 -18.40
N ARG A 49 16.96 -8.55 -19.22
CA ARG A 49 16.29 -7.31 -18.82
C ARG A 49 15.34 -7.54 -17.66
N VAL A 50 14.49 -8.58 -17.74
CA VAL A 50 13.57 -8.95 -16.64
C VAL A 50 14.35 -9.27 -15.37
N THR A 51 15.43 -10.04 -15.47
CA THR A 51 16.21 -10.45 -14.28
C THR A 51 16.93 -9.27 -13.64
N LEU A 52 17.50 -8.37 -14.43
CA LEU A 52 18.13 -7.13 -13.95
C LEU A 52 17.12 -6.23 -13.21
N VAL A 53 15.94 -6.03 -13.81
CA VAL A 53 14.88 -5.21 -13.20
C VAL A 53 14.32 -5.87 -11.94
N HIS A 54 14.16 -7.20 -11.92
CA HIS A 54 13.79 -7.94 -10.71
C HIS A 54 14.84 -7.83 -9.60
N ALA A 55 16.14 -7.89 -9.94
CA ALA A 55 17.19 -7.67 -8.96
C ALA A 55 17.07 -6.27 -8.35
N LEU A 56 16.86 -5.22 -9.16
CA LEU A 56 16.61 -3.86 -8.67
C LEU A 56 15.39 -3.78 -7.76
N ALA A 57 14.29 -4.43 -8.14
CA ALA A 57 13.04 -4.43 -7.37
C ALA A 57 13.26 -4.99 -5.96
N LYS A 58 14.08 -6.03 -5.80
CA LYS A 58 14.41 -6.62 -4.49
C LYS A 58 15.05 -5.59 -3.54
N PHE A 59 15.88 -4.69 -4.06
CA PHE A 59 16.53 -3.63 -3.27
C PHE A 59 15.62 -2.46 -2.89
N THR A 60 14.38 -2.40 -3.38
CA THR A 60 13.42 -1.34 -2.98
C THR A 60 12.78 -1.62 -1.62
N THR A 61 12.91 -2.85 -1.09
CA THR A 61 12.42 -3.32 0.24
C THR A 61 11.04 -2.79 0.64
N LEU A 62 10.11 -2.73 -0.30
CA LEU A 62 8.77 -2.18 -0.06
C LEU A 62 7.89 -3.09 0.83
N ASP A 63 8.29 -4.34 1.03
CA ASP A 63 7.55 -5.33 1.82
C ASP A 63 7.82 -5.25 3.33
N SER A 64 8.90 -4.58 3.74
CA SER A 64 9.27 -4.41 5.15
C SER A 64 9.38 -2.93 5.47
N VAL A 65 8.25 -2.34 5.90
CA VAL A 65 8.13 -0.93 6.33
C VAL A 65 9.10 -0.58 7.47
N LYS A 66 9.68 -1.58 8.13
CA LYS A 66 10.36 -1.45 9.41
C LYS A 66 11.73 -0.76 9.35
N GLU A 67 12.36 -0.62 8.17
CA GLU A 67 13.71 -0.04 8.04
C GLU A 67 13.97 0.54 6.63
N MET A 68 13.19 1.55 6.22
CA MET A 68 13.43 2.21 4.92
C MET A 68 14.65 3.14 5.00
N LYS A 69 15.84 2.59 4.71
CA LYS A 69 17.12 3.30 4.56
C LYS A 69 17.14 4.19 3.30
N PRO A 70 17.94 5.28 3.27
CA PRO A 70 18.07 6.18 2.11
C PRO A 70 18.47 5.46 0.82
N LYS A 71 19.23 4.36 0.91
CA LYS A 71 19.59 3.50 -0.23
C LYS A 71 18.38 2.97 -0.99
N HIS A 72 17.32 2.57 -0.27
CA HIS A 72 16.10 2.03 -0.89
C HIS A 72 15.34 3.10 -1.67
N VAL A 73 15.36 4.35 -1.19
CA VAL A 73 14.77 5.49 -1.90
C VAL A 73 15.50 5.74 -3.21
N GLU A 74 16.84 5.65 -3.22
CA GLU A 74 17.63 5.84 -4.44
C GLU A 74 17.41 4.70 -5.45
N CYS A 75 17.21 3.47 -4.97
CA CYS A 75 16.76 2.34 -5.81
C CYS A 75 15.40 2.64 -6.48
N ILE A 76 14.44 3.15 -5.72
CA ILE A 76 13.10 3.51 -6.25
C ILE A 76 13.21 4.61 -7.31
N LYS A 77 13.96 5.68 -7.03
CA LYS A 77 14.21 6.75 -8.02
C LYS A 77 14.85 6.18 -9.29
N THR A 78 15.80 5.26 -9.14
CA THR A 78 16.45 4.61 -10.28
C THR A 78 15.49 3.73 -11.08
N MET A 79 14.59 3.00 -10.40
CA MET A 79 13.53 2.21 -11.05
C MET A 79 12.60 3.10 -11.90
N LEU A 80 12.18 4.25 -11.36
CA LEU A 80 11.31 5.19 -12.08
C LEU A 80 12.04 5.87 -13.25
N LYS A 81 13.34 6.18 -13.08
CA LYS A 81 14.19 6.68 -14.16
C LYS A 81 14.28 5.67 -15.31
N LEU A 82 14.45 4.38 -15.01
CA LEU A 82 14.47 3.30 -16.00
C LEU A 82 13.14 3.18 -16.76
N ALA A 83 12.02 3.25 -16.04
CA ALA A 83 10.70 3.22 -16.66
C ALA A 83 10.50 4.37 -17.66
N THR A 84 11.04 5.55 -17.34
CA THR A 84 10.95 6.73 -18.20
C THR A 84 11.96 6.70 -19.36
N SER A 85 13.16 6.13 -19.16
CA SER A 85 14.20 6.10 -20.20
C SER A 85 13.98 5.01 -21.24
N GLU A 86 13.65 3.79 -20.81
CA GLU A 86 13.47 2.65 -21.71
C GLU A 86 12.04 2.56 -22.26
N GLY A 87 11.04 3.03 -21.49
CA GLY A 87 9.65 3.08 -21.91
C GLY A 87 9.13 1.74 -22.45
N ASN A 88 8.76 1.71 -23.73
CA ASN A 88 8.23 0.50 -24.37
C ASN A 88 9.26 -0.63 -24.52
N HIS A 89 10.55 -0.35 -24.39
CA HIS A 89 11.61 -1.37 -24.51
C HIS A 89 11.71 -2.29 -23.28
N LEU A 90 11.04 -1.97 -22.16
CA LEU A 90 10.97 -2.87 -21.01
C LEU A 90 10.19 -4.17 -21.31
N GLY A 91 9.17 -4.13 -22.15
CA GLY A 91 8.30 -5.29 -22.43
C GLY A 91 7.79 -5.93 -21.13
N GLU A 92 8.08 -7.22 -20.93
CA GLU A 92 7.69 -8.01 -19.74
C GLU A 92 8.22 -7.45 -18.41
N SER A 93 9.30 -6.66 -18.43
CA SER A 93 9.87 -6.06 -17.22
C SER A 93 8.99 -4.96 -16.61
N TRP A 94 7.94 -4.50 -17.31
CA TRP A 94 6.96 -3.56 -16.78
C TRP A 94 6.20 -4.09 -15.57
N GLU A 95 6.01 -5.42 -15.48
CA GLU A 95 5.33 -6.03 -14.35
C GLU A 95 6.03 -5.68 -13.03
N ALA A 96 7.35 -5.87 -12.99
CA ALA A 96 8.17 -5.56 -11.82
C ALA A 96 8.11 -4.06 -11.46
N VAL A 97 8.15 -3.18 -12.46
CA VAL A 97 8.05 -1.73 -12.26
C VAL A 97 6.69 -1.35 -11.66
N LEU A 98 5.59 -1.84 -12.24
CA LEU A 98 4.24 -1.55 -11.78
C LEU A 98 3.98 -2.14 -10.39
N GLN A 99 4.54 -3.31 -10.10
CA GLN A 99 4.48 -3.90 -8.78
C GLN A 99 5.20 -3.04 -7.74
N CYS A 100 6.40 -2.53 -8.05
CA CYS A 100 7.10 -1.58 -7.20
C CYS A 100 6.28 -0.30 -6.97
N VAL A 101 5.69 0.27 -8.01
CA VAL A 101 4.85 1.49 -7.88
C VAL A 101 3.60 1.22 -7.02
N SER A 102 2.92 0.09 -7.25
CA SER A 102 1.74 -0.31 -6.49
C SER A 102 2.05 -0.47 -4.99
N ARG A 103 3.16 -1.16 -4.68
CA ARG A 103 3.63 -1.32 -3.29
C ARG A 103 4.04 0.02 -2.66
N LEU A 104 4.70 0.90 -3.42
CA LEU A 104 5.01 2.24 -2.95
C LEU A 104 3.75 3.05 -2.60
N ALA A 105 2.70 2.95 -3.42
CA ALA A 105 1.41 3.60 -3.13
C ALA A 105 0.75 3.03 -1.86
N GLN A 106 0.80 1.71 -1.65
CA GLN A 106 0.31 1.08 -0.42
C GLN A 106 1.10 1.55 0.82
N LEU A 107 2.42 1.69 0.71
CA LEU A 107 3.25 2.27 1.77
C LEU A 107 2.88 3.72 2.06
N GLN A 108 2.63 4.53 1.02
CA GLN A 108 2.19 5.92 1.19
C GLN A 108 0.83 6.03 1.86
N LEU A 109 -0.11 5.14 1.53
CA LEU A 109 -1.42 5.05 2.19
C LEU A 109 -1.27 4.66 3.66
N THR A 110 -0.40 3.68 3.94
CA THR A 110 -0.13 3.20 5.30
C THR A 110 0.59 4.26 6.14
N ALA A 111 1.58 4.96 5.55
CA ALA A 111 2.33 6.04 6.20
C ALA A 111 1.47 7.27 6.49
N GLN A 112 0.42 7.50 5.69
CA GLN A 112 -0.59 8.53 5.97
C GLN A 112 -1.60 8.15 7.07
N GLY A 113 -1.55 6.91 7.59
CA GLY A 113 -2.24 6.43 8.78
C GLY A 113 -3.51 7.18 9.21
N GLY A 114 -4.69 6.67 8.88
CA GLY A 114 -5.87 6.85 9.73
C GLY A 114 -6.46 8.27 9.86
N ALA A 115 -6.09 9.25 9.04
CA ALA A 115 -6.69 10.59 9.09
C ALA A 115 -8.12 10.69 8.50
N SER A 116 -8.92 9.61 8.47
CA SER A 116 -10.27 9.69 7.88
C SER A 116 -11.37 8.85 8.53
N ASP A 117 -11.13 8.12 9.62
CA ASP A 117 -12.24 7.54 10.40
C ASP A 117 -12.33 8.07 11.84
N ASP A 118 -11.21 8.30 12.52
CA ASP A 118 -11.26 8.89 13.88
C ASP A 118 -11.74 10.35 13.87
N LEU A 119 -11.50 11.11 12.79
CA LEU A 119 -12.07 12.46 12.62
C LEU A 119 -13.52 12.45 12.11
N PHE A 120 -14.00 11.31 11.61
CA PHE A 120 -15.40 11.13 11.19
C PHE A 120 -16.27 10.69 12.38
N PHE A 121 -15.73 9.86 13.29
CA PHE A 121 -16.40 9.37 14.49
C PHE A 121 -15.99 10.07 15.79
N ALA A 122 -15.08 11.05 15.78
CA ALA A 122 -14.88 11.99 16.89
C ALA A 122 -16.10 12.93 17.02
N ALA A 123 -17.22 12.33 17.41
CA ALA A 123 -18.33 13.01 18.03
C ALA A 123 -17.81 13.69 19.31
N PRO A 124 -18.16 14.96 19.57
CA PRO A 124 -17.84 15.60 20.82
C PRO A 124 -18.78 15.04 21.90
N ALA A 125 -18.23 14.24 22.81
CA ALA A 125 -18.76 14.05 24.17
C ALA A 125 -17.85 14.91 25.08
N ASP A 126 -18.30 15.80 25.97
CA ASP A 126 -19.59 16.08 26.58
C ASP A 126 -19.66 17.58 26.93
N GLY A 127 -20.87 18.10 27.13
CA GLY A 127 -21.16 19.53 27.12
C GLY A 127 -20.98 20.31 28.43
N ALA A 128 -20.91 21.64 28.26
CA ALA A 128 -21.44 22.65 29.18
C ALA A 128 -21.60 24.01 28.46
N GLY A 129 -22.83 24.28 28.01
CA GLY A 129 -23.50 25.59 27.83
C GLY A 129 -22.76 26.82 27.26
N SER A 130 -23.10 27.22 26.03
CA SER A 130 -23.91 28.43 25.74
C SER A 130 -24.15 28.56 24.23
N ALA A 131 -25.34 29.04 23.87
CA ALA A 131 -25.97 28.93 22.56
C ALA A 131 -25.37 29.80 21.43
N SER A 132 -25.62 29.35 20.19
CA SER A 132 -25.99 30.14 18.98
C SER A 132 -25.05 30.00 17.78
N SER A 133 -25.34 29.07 16.87
CA SER A 133 -25.46 29.35 15.42
C SER A 133 -25.85 28.07 14.67
N ALA A 134 -27.01 28.10 14.05
CA ALA A 134 -27.61 26.96 13.35
C ALA A 134 -26.84 26.65 12.05
N SER A 135 -26.37 25.41 11.91
CA SER A 135 -26.05 24.81 10.60
C SER A 135 -27.04 23.68 10.34
N GLN A 136 -27.86 23.85 9.31
CA GLN A 136 -28.82 22.86 8.86
C GLN A 136 -28.10 21.69 8.16
N PRO A 137 -28.51 20.42 8.36
CA PRO A 137 -28.11 19.34 7.47
C PRO A 137 -28.96 19.37 6.20
N VAL A 138 -28.31 19.15 5.05
CA VAL A 138 -28.96 19.02 3.75
C VAL A 138 -29.94 17.85 3.79
N ARG A 139 -31.24 18.17 3.78
CA ARG A 139 -32.33 17.21 3.62
C ARG A 139 -32.57 16.99 2.13
N TRP A 140 -32.29 15.79 1.65
CA TRP A 140 -32.70 15.37 0.31
C TRP A 140 -34.24 15.44 0.23
N ALA A 141 -34.73 16.24 -0.71
CA ALA A 141 -36.15 16.48 -0.89
C ALA A 141 -36.85 15.22 -1.42
N THR A 142 -37.64 14.56 -0.59
CA THR A 142 -38.70 13.66 -1.03
C THR A 142 -39.93 14.50 -1.38
N ASN A 143 -40.25 14.62 -2.67
CA ASN A 143 -41.51 15.18 -3.12
C ASN A 143 -42.48 14.04 -3.43
N GLY A 144 -43.61 14.00 -2.71
CA GLY A 144 -44.68 13.04 -2.95
C GLY A 144 -45.64 12.97 -1.77
N GLY A 145 -46.42 14.02 -1.57
CA GLY A 145 -47.44 14.05 -0.52
C GLY A 145 -48.64 13.16 -0.86
N VAL A 146 -49.26 12.57 0.17
CA VAL A 146 -50.70 12.67 0.39
C VAL A 146 -51.04 12.31 1.85
N ARG A 147 -52.05 12.99 2.36
CA ARG A 147 -52.55 13.00 3.74
C ARG A 147 -53.56 11.87 3.96
N GLY A 148 -53.68 11.45 5.22
CA GLY A 148 -54.79 10.66 5.78
C GLY A 148 -54.23 9.51 6.60
N GLY A 149 -54.69 9.17 7.80
CA GLY A 149 -55.86 9.49 8.62
C GLY A 149 -55.82 8.46 9.76
N GLY A 150 -56.22 8.83 10.97
CA GLY A 150 -55.84 8.12 12.20
C GLY A 150 -56.48 6.75 12.45
N SER A 151 -56.01 6.06 13.49
CA SER A 151 -56.81 5.50 14.61
C SER A 151 -55.95 4.63 15.54
N SER A 152 -56.28 4.70 16.83
CA SER A 152 -55.78 3.91 17.96
C SER A 152 -55.75 2.39 17.73
N ALA A 153 -54.81 1.70 18.39
CA ALA A 153 -55.12 0.52 19.20
C ALA A 153 -53.93 0.11 20.09
N SER A 154 -54.22 -0.02 21.38
CA SER A 154 -53.50 -0.78 22.39
C SER A 154 -53.28 -2.23 21.95
N ASP A 155 -52.24 -2.92 22.43
CA ASP A 155 -52.39 -4.05 23.37
C ASP A 155 -51.04 -4.62 23.84
N LYS A 156 -51.15 -5.47 24.85
CA LYS A 156 -50.18 -5.93 25.86
C LYS A 156 -49.34 -7.12 25.41
N GLY A 157 -48.34 -7.42 26.25
CA GLY A 157 -47.86 -8.79 26.51
C GLY A 157 -46.36 -8.92 26.23
N GLY A 158 -45.53 -9.51 27.07
CA GLY A 158 -45.75 -10.33 28.25
C GLY A 158 -44.40 -10.93 28.64
N SER A 159 -44.16 -10.99 29.94
CA SER A 159 -43.00 -11.60 30.62
C SER A 159 -42.75 -13.06 30.22
N SER A 160 -41.50 -13.53 30.25
CA SER A 160 -40.99 -14.53 31.23
C SER A 160 -39.78 -15.37 30.76
N GLY A 161 -38.90 -15.70 31.72
CA GLY A 161 -38.01 -16.88 31.72
C GLY A 161 -36.56 -16.57 31.30
N ALA A 162 -35.57 -16.34 32.17
CA ALA A 162 -35.06 -17.11 33.32
C ALA A 162 -34.53 -18.52 32.97
N ARG A 163 -33.28 -18.77 33.42
CA ARG A 163 -32.70 -20.09 33.84
C ARG A 163 -32.26 -21.02 32.68
N LEU A 164 -31.15 -21.76 32.64
CA LEU A 164 -30.11 -22.29 33.56
C LEU A 164 -28.89 -22.72 32.68
N LEU A 165 -27.64 -22.56 33.12
CA LEU A 165 -26.77 -23.57 33.77
C LEU A 165 -26.39 -24.81 32.92
N GLY A 166 -25.07 -25.08 32.81
CA GLY A 166 -24.48 -26.38 32.45
C GLY A 166 -23.25 -26.21 31.54
N SER A 167 -21.99 -26.25 31.99
CA SER A 167 -21.18 -27.33 32.60
C SER A 167 -20.58 -28.35 31.59
N ASN A 168 -19.24 -28.28 31.49
CA ASN A 168 -18.24 -29.37 31.50
C ASN A 168 -17.98 -30.29 30.28
N GLY A 169 -16.70 -30.69 30.15
CA GLY A 169 -16.15 -31.77 29.30
C GLY A 169 -14.88 -31.30 28.57
N SER A 170 -13.64 -31.43 29.08
CA SER A 170 -12.81 -32.62 29.36
C SER A 170 -12.60 -33.58 28.18
N GLY A 171 -11.36 -33.64 27.68
CA GLY A 171 -10.67 -34.90 27.37
C GLY A 171 -10.44 -35.28 25.90
N GLY A 172 -9.20 -35.67 25.59
CA GLY A 172 -8.79 -36.51 24.45
C GLY A 172 -7.93 -35.77 23.42
N GLY A 173 -6.72 -36.19 23.07
CA GLY A 173 -5.93 -37.38 23.41
C GLY A 173 -4.56 -37.26 22.74
#